data_AF-A0A1S6HW33-F1
#
_entry.id   AF-A0A1S6HW33-F1
#
_cell.length_a   1.000
_cell.length_b   1.000
_cell.length_c   1.000
_cell.angle_alpha   90.00
_cell.angle_beta   90.00
_cell.angle_gamma   90.00
#
_symmetry.space_group_name_H-M   'P 1'
#
loop_
_entity.id
_entity.type
_entity.pdbx_description
1 polymer ?
#
loop_
_entity_poly.entity_id
_entity_poly.type
_entity_poly.pdbx_seq_one_letter_code
_entity_poly.pdbx_strand_id
1 'polypeptide(L)'
;MNFKGIKNKLLRFKSIFVTHWISFTIKHPRYNKPYYHSEIKKMMDCGSEALGFATFQCLSCGKGEHTVNFSCKACPQCGKRYSRESMEKIASRLLPGVSYRQVVLTLPSEFRNIFYNHPQQGALYSELMSVGHACLEALIQDLLRCNTLKIASIVFIHTHGRNGSYNPHLHILLGEGGLNPETNQWLPISYLPLSRLRLKWQAHLLHFMAARIGDLNGILKALWDKHPDGFYAHPGNGKKVPTKHYRGLLKYLTKYLASPPIGVSRITCVSDGYVSYYYQSHKSKQREYERVEAEVFIGRMVQHILPKGFQRIRYYGLQATASFKKWVEIIAKTAGDLVDGMIS
;
A
#
# COMPACT_ATOMS: atom_id res chain seq x y z
N MET A 1 -17.35 -22.14 -6.32
CA MET A 1 -16.11 -21.97 -5.50
C MET A 1 -16.09 -23.06 -4.44
N ASN A 2 -14.97 -23.78 -4.26
CA ASN A 2 -14.84 -24.80 -3.21
C ASN A 2 -14.63 -24.13 -1.83
N PHE A 3 -15.72 -23.88 -1.12
CA PHE A 3 -15.70 -23.19 0.18
C PHE A 3 -15.02 -24.01 1.30
N LYS A 4 -15.11 -25.35 1.27
CA LYS A 4 -14.44 -26.24 2.23
C LYS A 4 -12.92 -26.09 2.18
N GLY A 5 -12.33 -26.03 0.98
CA GLY A 5 -10.89 -25.85 0.81
C GLY A 5 -10.34 -24.50 1.29
N ILE A 6 -11.14 -23.44 1.24
CA ILE A 6 -10.74 -22.10 1.74
C ILE A 6 -10.77 -22.07 3.27
N LYS A 7 -11.81 -22.66 3.88
CA LYS A 7 -11.94 -22.73 5.35
C LYS A 7 -10.76 -23.47 5.97
N ASN A 8 -10.37 -24.62 5.41
CA ASN A 8 -9.21 -25.39 5.88
C ASN A 8 -7.89 -24.62 5.75
N LYS A 9 -7.69 -23.89 4.64
CA LYS A 9 -6.50 -23.05 4.46
C LYS A 9 -6.42 -21.91 5.49
N LEU A 10 -7.56 -21.32 5.83
CA LEU A 10 -7.62 -20.27 6.85
C LEU A 10 -7.39 -20.84 8.27
N LEU A 11 -7.96 -22.01 8.58
CA LEU A 11 -7.73 -22.70 9.85
C LEU A 11 -6.24 -23.04 10.03
N ARG A 12 -5.59 -23.58 9.00
CA ARG A 12 -4.14 -23.84 8.99
C ARG A 12 -3.31 -22.57 9.15
N PHE A 13 -3.75 -21.43 8.62
CA PHE A 13 -3.06 -20.16 8.86
C PHE A 13 -3.22 -19.71 10.31
N LYS A 14 -4.44 -19.80 10.86
CA LYS A 14 -4.73 -19.44 12.26
C LYS A 14 -3.96 -20.33 13.24
N SER A 15 -3.82 -21.64 12.96
CA SER A 15 -3.13 -22.57 13.86
C SER A 15 -1.67 -22.20 14.08
N ILE A 16 -0.98 -21.61 13.09
CA ILE A 16 0.39 -21.10 13.26
C ILE A 16 0.46 -20.08 14.41
N PHE A 17 -0.51 -19.15 14.46
CA PHE A 17 -0.56 -18.14 15.51
C PHE A 17 -1.02 -18.73 16.85
N VAL A 18 -2.02 -19.62 16.85
CA VAL A 18 -2.49 -20.28 18.07
C VAL A 18 -1.32 -21.00 18.78
N THR A 19 -0.48 -21.71 18.03
CA THR A 19 0.62 -22.48 18.59
C THR A 19 1.82 -21.63 19.00
N HIS A 20 2.20 -20.62 18.21
CA HIS A 20 3.49 -19.95 18.34
C HIS A 20 3.43 -18.47 18.77
N TRP A 21 2.25 -17.87 18.94
CA TRP A 21 2.15 -16.43 19.24
C TRP A 21 2.77 -16.05 20.58
N ILE A 22 2.53 -16.83 21.64
CA ILE A 22 3.05 -16.53 22.98
C ILE A 22 4.58 -16.60 22.98
N SER A 23 5.17 -17.68 22.48
CA SER A 23 6.63 -17.84 22.39
C SER A 23 7.27 -16.74 21.53
N PHE A 24 6.64 -16.39 20.41
CA PHE A 24 7.06 -15.29 19.55
C PHE A 24 7.10 -13.95 20.32
N THR A 25 6.05 -13.61 21.08
CA THR A 25 6.01 -12.34 21.81
C THR A 25 7.01 -12.25 22.96
N ILE A 26 7.38 -13.38 23.58
CA ILE A 26 8.43 -13.44 24.60
C ILE A 26 9.79 -13.09 23.97
N LYS A 27 10.10 -13.66 22.81
CA LYS A 27 11.35 -13.40 22.06
C LYS A 27 11.36 -12.03 21.38
N HIS A 28 10.19 -11.46 21.10
CA HIS A 28 10.05 -10.16 20.44
C HIS A 28 9.17 -9.20 21.26
N PRO A 29 9.72 -8.59 22.34
CA PRO A 29 8.97 -7.75 23.28
C PRO A 29 8.21 -6.59 22.64
N ARG A 30 8.65 -6.12 21.46
CA ARG A 30 7.94 -5.12 20.65
C ARG A 30 6.48 -5.48 20.41
N TYR A 31 6.20 -6.75 20.14
CA TYR A 31 4.87 -7.27 19.84
C TYR A 31 4.13 -7.73 21.10
N ASN A 32 4.80 -7.79 22.26
CA ASN A 32 4.17 -8.05 23.54
C ASN A 32 3.47 -6.80 24.09
N LYS A 33 2.50 -6.28 23.34
CA LYS A 33 1.68 -5.12 23.74
C LYS A 33 0.20 -5.46 23.58
N PRO A 34 -0.69 -4.89 24.43
CA PRO A 34 -2.12 -5.15 24.36
C PRO A 34 -2.73 -4.94 22.96
N TYR A 35 -2.21 -3.97 22.21
CA TYR A 35 -2.65 -3.71 20.84
C TYR A 35 -2.44 -4.90 19.90
N TYR A 36 -1.22 -5.46 19.86
CA TYR A 36 -0.92 -6.59 18.97
C TYR A 36 -1.65 -7.86 19.43
N HIS A 37 -1.70 -8.13 20.74
CA HIS A 37 -2.51 -9.22 21.29
C HIS A 37 -3.98 -9.11 20.87
N SER A 38 -4.56 -7.91 20.94
CA SER A 38 -5.93 -7.66 20.50
C SER A 38 -6.12 -7.93 19.01
N GLU A 39 -5.24 -7.45 18.14
CA GLU A 39 -5.36 -7.66 16.69
C GLU A 39 -5.18 -9.13 16.29
N ILE A 40 -4.23 -9.83 16.91
CA ILE A 40 -4.02 -11.28 16.67
C ILE A 40 -5.19 -12.10 17.22
N LYS A 41 -5.70 -11.78 18.42
CA LYS A 41 -6.89 -12.44 18.96
C LYS A 41 -8.10 -12.28 18.03
N LYS A 42 -8.41 -11.06 17.59
CA LYS A 42 -9.50 -10.81 16.61
C LYS A 42 -9.30 -11.62 15.32
N MET A 43 -8.06 -11.74 14.85
CA MET A 43 -7.74 -12.53 13.66
C MET A 43 -7.99 -14.04 13.88
N MET A 44 -7.61 -14.58 15.03
CA MET A 44 -7.86 -15.98 15.40
C MET A 44 -9.37 -16.26 15.54
N ASP A 45 -10.11 -15.36 16.18
CA ASP A 45 -11.56 -15.47 16.42
C ASP A 45 -12.41 -15.04 15.21
N CYS A 46 -11.79 -14.58 14.12
CA CYS A 46 -12.53 -14.06 12.97
C CYS A 46 -13.51 -15.09 12.39
N GLY A 47 -14.79 -14.72 12.32
CA GLY A 47 -15.87 -15.56 11.78
C GLY A 47 -16.42 -16.60 12.75
N SER A 48 -16.03 -16.57 14.03
CA SER A 48 -16.71 -17.31 15.10
C SER A 48 -17.58 -16.37 15.93
N GLU A 49 -18.47 -16.95 16.74
CA GLU A 49 -19.34 -16.23 17.69
C GLU A 49 -18.55 -15.48 18.76
N ALA A 50 -17.29 -15.87 19.01
CA ALA A 50 -16.40 -15.20 19.97
C ALA A 50 -16.09 -13.74 19.60
N LEU A 51 -16.28 -13.35 18.33
CA LEU A 51 -16.16 -11.96 17.89
C LEU A 51 -17.51 -11.21 17.88
N GLY A 52 -18.58 -11.86 18.32
CA GLY A 52 -19.96 -11.40 18.20
C GLY A 52 -20.61 -11.80 16.86
N PHE A 53 -21.93 -11.64 16.81
CA PHE A 53 -22.74 -11.97 15.64
C PHE A 53 -23.98 -11.06 15.56
N ALA A 54 -24.60 -11.03 14.39
CA ALA A 54 -25.94 -10.48 14.19
C ALA A 54 -26.86 -11.59 13.68
N THR A 55 -28.07 -11.67 14.21
CA THR A 55 -29.14 -12.54 13.71
C THR A 55 -30.06 -11.73 12.80
N PHE A 56 -30.46 -12.35 11.69
CA PHE A 56 -31.40 -11.78 10.74
C PHE A 56 -32.62 -12.68 10.64
N GLN A 57 -33.81 -12.08 10.56
CA GLN A 57 -35.06 -12.79 10.38
C GLN A 57 -35.85 -12.14 9.25
N CYS A 58 -36.58 -12.93 8.46
CA CYS A 58 -37.46 -12.39 7.43
C CYS A 58 -38.64 -11.65 8.08
N LEU A 59 -38.76 -10.35 7.83
CA LEU A 59 -39.88 -9.55 8.36
C LEU A 59 -41.23 -9.90 7.71
N SER A 60 -41.23 -10.50 6.52
CA SER A 60 -42.48 -10.84 5.80
C SER A 60 -43.12 -12.14 6.29
N CYS A 61 -42.33 -13.13 6.73
CA CYS A 61 -42.88 -14.44 7.12
C CYS A 61 -42.41 -14.95 8.48
N GLY A 62 -41.54 -14.21 9.19
CA GLY A 62 -40.98 -14.60 10.50
C GLY A 62 -40.06 -15.83 10.46
N LYS A 63 -39.86 -16.47 9.30
CA LYS A 63 -39.02 -17.66 9.14
C LYS A 63 -37.60 -17.28 8.69
N GLY A 64 -36.66 -18.21 8.91
CA GLY A 64 -35.28 -18.10 8.44
C GLY A 64 -34.40 -17.23 9.33
N GLU A 65 -34.14 -17.68 10.56
CA GLU A 65 -33.11 -17.06 11.40
C GLU A 65 -31.73 -17.38 10.81
N HIS A 66 -30.97 -16.32 10.50
CA HIS A 66 -29.64 -16.42 9.93
C HIS A 66 -28.64 -15.67 10.80
N THR A 67 -27.68 -16.41 11.36
CA THR A 67 -26.58 -15.83 12.14
C THR A 67 -25.40 -15.48 11.24
N VAL A 68 -24.94 -14.23 11.32
CA VAL A 68 -23.75 -13.75 10.65
C VAL A 68 -22.71 -13.32 11.69
N ASN A 69 -21.65 -14.11 11.82
CA ASN A 69 -20.54 -13.80 12.72
C ASN A 69 -19.73 -12.60 12.22
N PHE A 70 -19.28 -11.77 13.15
CA PHE A 70 -18.48 -10.60 12.84
C PHE A 70 -17.08 -10.97 12.35
N SER A 71 -16.47 -10.00 11.65
CA SER A 71 -15.24 -10.19 10.90
C SER A 71 -14.13 -9.29 11.42
N CYS A 72 -12.89 -9.78 11.48
CA CYS A 72 -11.74 -8.96 11.87
C CYS A 72 -11.26 -8.05 10.73
N LYS A 73 -10.20 -7.26 10.97
CA LYS A 73 -9.53 -6.44 9.94
C LYS A 73 -8.17 -6.95 9.48
N ALA A 74 -7.62 -7.97 10.16
CA ALA A 74 -6.25 -8.42 9.98
C ALA A 74 -6.10 -9.77 9.23
N CYS A 75 -7.14 -10.59 9.15
CA CYS A 75 -7.02 -11.89 8.49
C CYS A 75 -7.02 -11.77 6.95
N PRO A 76 -6.40 -12.72 6.23
CA PRO A 76 -6.32 -12.69 4.76
C PRO A 76 -7.67 -12.66 4.05
N GLN A 77 -8.74 -13.18 4.65
CA GLN A 77 -10.08 -13.16 4.06
C GLN A 77 -10.70 -11.76 4.16
N CYS A 78 -10.69 -11.15 5.34
CA CYS A 78 -11.20 -9.80 5.56
C CYS A 78 -10.39 -8.74 4.80
N GLY A 79 -9.07 -8.95 4.69
CA GLY A 79 -8.19 -8.10 3.89
C GLY A 79 -8.66 -7.97 2.44
N LYS A 80 -9.17 -9.05 1.81
CA LYS A 80 -9.74 -9.01 0.45
C LYS A 80 -11.01 -8.16 0.36
N ARG A 81 -11.89 -8.26 1.36
CA ARG A 81 -13.11 -7.43 1.43
C ARG A 81 -12.72 -5.95 1.54
N TYR A 82 -11.82 -5.62 2.47
CA TYR A 82 -11.31 -4.26 2.64
C TYR A 82 -10.66 -3.71 1.37
N SER A 83 -9.88 -4.53 0.64
CA SER A 83 -9.31 -4.14 -0.66
C SER A 83 -10.39 -3.74 -1.66
N ARG A 84 -11.50 -4.49 -1.75
CA ARG A 84 -12.61 -4.18 -2.66
C ARG A 84 -13.33 -2.90 -2.26
N GLU A 85 -13.66 -2.73 -0.98
CA GLU A 85 -14.31 -1.51 -0.48
C GLU A 85 -13.41 -0.28 -0.65
N SER A 86 -12.10 -0.43 -0.46
CA SER A 86 -11.13 0.64 -0.71
C SER A 86 -11.08 1.02 -2.18
N MET A 87 -11.19 0.04 -3.09
CA MET A 87 -11.20 0.27 -4.54
C MET A 87 -12.34 1.21 -4.95
N GLU A 88 -13.54 0.99 -4.44
CA GLU A 88 -14.72 1.83 -4.73
C GLU A 88 -14.50 3.27 -4.24
N LYS A 89 -13.95 3.43 -3.03
CA LYS A 89 -13.63 4.74 -2.46
C LYS A 89 -12.55 5.50 -3.24
N ILE A 90 -11.55 4.80 -3.75
CA ILE A 90 -10.49 5.40 -4.58
C ILE A 90 -11.06 5.76 -5.95
N ALA A 91 -11.86 4.88 -6.54
CA ALA A 91 -12.47 5.09 -7.84
C ALA A 91 -13.34 6.36 -7.88
N SER A 92 -14.11 6.63 -6.82
CA SER A 92 -14.93 7.85 -6.71
C SER A 92 -14.13 9.15 -6.54
N ARG A 93 -12.80 9.05 -6.40
CA ARG A 93 -11.88 10.19 -6.33
C ARG A 93 -11.07 10.37 -7.61
N LEU A 94 -11.21 9.53 -8.62
CA LEU A 94 -10.53 9.76 -9.88
C LEU A 94 -11.15 10.95 -10.62
N LEU A 95 -10.29 11.77 -11.23
CA LEU A 95 -10.69 12.92 -12.01
C LEU A 95 -11.14 12.45 -13.41
N PRO A 96 -12.35 12.82 -13.85
CA PRO A 96 -12.81 12.55 -15.21
C PRO A 96 -11.84 13.16 -16.25
N GLY A 97 -11.68 12.49 -17.40
CA GLY A 97 -10.77 12.95 -18.48
C GLY A 97 -9.28 12.72 -18.21
N VAL A 98 -8.86 12.56 -16.95
CA VAL A 98 -7.45 12.35 -16.60
C VAL A 98 -7.08 10.87 -16.73
N SER A 99 -5.96 10.60 -17.39
CA SER A 99 -5.31 9.29 -17.35
C SER A 99 -4.38 9.21 -16.14
N TYR A 100 -4.18 8.00 -15.61
CA TYR A 100 -3.32 7.76 -14.46
C TYR A 100 -2.24 6.72 -14.76
N ARG A 101 -1.09 6.87 -14.11
CA ARG A 101 -0.04 5.85 -14.04
C ARG A 101 0.27 5.48 -12.60
N GLN A 102 0.88 4.31 -12.43
CA GLN A 102 1.46 3.90 -11.16
C GLN A 102 2.94 4.22 -11.11
N VAL A 103 3.33 5.05 -10.15
CA VAL A 103 4.73 5.24 -9.77
C VAL A 103 5.03 4.46 -8.50
N VAL A 104 6.23 3.88 -8.40
CA VAL A 104 6.72 3.26 -7.16
C VAL A 104 7.99 3.97 -6.70
N LEU A 105 7.99 4.44 -5.45
CA LEU A 105 9.16 5.02 -4.78
C LEU A 105 9.56 4.11 -3.63
N THR A 106 10.78 3.59 -3.61
CA THR A 106 11.19 2.58 -2.61
C THR A 106 12.09 3.20 -1.56
N LEU A 107 11.87 2.82 -0.29
CA LEU A 107 12.78 3.14 0.80
C LEU A 107 14.04 2.26 0.67
N PRO A 108 15.24 2.86 0.52
CA PRO A 108 16.51 2.13 0.51
C PRO A 108 16.69 1.25 1.75
N SER A 109 17.40 0.14 1.60
CA SER A 109 17.69 -0.83 2.69
C SER A 109 18.30 -0.16 3.93
N GLU A 110 19.14 0.83 3.71
CA GLU A 110 19.91 1.57 4.68
C GLU A 110 19.03 2.31 5.69
N PHE A 111 17.82 2.72 5.27
CA PHE A 111 16.86 3.39 6.16
C PHE A 111 15.81 2.46 6.77
N ARG A 112 15.74 1.19 6.35
CA ARG A 112 14.67 0.28 6.80
C ARG A 112 14.71 0.04 8.30
N ASN A 113 15.89 -0.24 8.87
CA ASN A 113 16.01 -0.46 10.32
C ASN A 113 15.62 0.78 11.12
N ILE A 114 15.96 1.96 10.62
CA ILE A 114 15.58 3.24 11.24
C ILE A 114 14.06 3.37 11.27
N PHE A 115 13.39 3.21 10.12
CA PHE A 115 11.93 3.26 10.04
C PHE A 115 11.25 2.16 10.85
N TYR A 116 11.83 0.97 10.83
CA TYR A 116 11.30 -0.16 11.57
C TYR A 116 11.33 0.16 13.06
N ASN A 117 12.44 0.64 13.62
CA ASN A 117 12.60 0.85 15.06
C ASN A 117 12.15 2.23 15.57
N HIS A 118 11.77 3.16 14.69
CA HIS A 118 11.38 4.51 15.10
C HIS A 118 10.19 4.50 16.08
N PRO A 119 10.28 5.19 17.24
CA PRO A 119 9.18 5.24 18.22
C PRO A 119 7.88 5.83 17.64
N GLN A 120 8.00 6.83 16.77
CA GLN A 120 6.89 7.47 16.06
C GLN A 120 6.73 6.94 14.63
N GLN A 121 6.84 5.63 14.43
CA GLN A 121 6.82 5.00 13.10
C GLN A 121 5.63 5.47 12.23
N GLY A 122 4.44 5.62 12.81
CA GLY A 122 3.26 6.09 12.08
C GLY A 122 3.39 7.53 11.55
N ALA A 123 4.03 8.42 12.31
CA ALA A 123 4.31 9.79 11.85
C ALA A 123 5.34 9.75 10.70
N LEU A 124 6.42 8.98 10.90
CA LEU A 124 7.49 8.83 9.91
C LEU A 124 6.98 8.29 8.56
N TYR A 125 6.09 7.30 8.57
CA TYR A 125 5.43 6.84 7.35
C TYR A 125 4.48 7.87 6.73
N SER A 126 3.77 8.64 7.54
CA SER A 126 2.87 9.68 7.05
C SER A 126 3.65 10.80 6.36
N GLU A 127 4.77 11.21 6.93
CA GLU A 127 5.70 12.17 6.37
C GLU A 127 6.33 11.62 5.08
N LEU A 128 6.80 10.35 5.06
CA LEU A 128 7.31 9.69 3.87
C LEU A 128 6.31 9.73 2.70
N MET A 129 5.02 9.48 2.96
CA MET A 129 3.97 9.57 1.93
C MET A 129 3.85 10.99 1.37
N SER A 130 3.98 12.01 2.23
CA SER A 130 3.99 13.43 1.83
C SER A 130 5.21 13.77 0.98
N VAL A 131 6.40 13.27 1.36
CA VAL A 131 7.65 13.43 0.60
C VAL A 131 7.52 12.80 -0.79
N GLY A 132 6.90 11.63 -0.90
CA GLY A 132 6.64 11.00 -2.20
C GLY A 132 5.73 11.83 -3.11
N HIS A 133 4.68 12.46 -2.56
CA HIS A 133 3.85 13.41 -3.31
C HIS A 133 4.64 14.65 -3.74
N ALA A 134 5.36 15.29 -2.80
CA ALA A 134 6.15 16.49 -3.07
C ALA A 134 7.24 16.24 -4.13
N CYS A 135 7.89 15.08 -4.09
CA CYS A 135 8.86 14.66 -5.11
C CYS A 135 8.25 14.60 -6.51
N LEU A 136 7.04 14.05 -6.64
CA LEU A 136 6.36 13.97 -7.94
C LEU A 136 5.81 15.31 -8.40
N GLU A 137 5.27 16.13 -7.49
CA GLU A 137 4.82 17.49 -7.82
C GLU A 137 6.01 18.31 -8.36
N ALA A 138 7.13 18.33 -7.63
CA ALA A 138 8.33 19.03 -8.05
C ALA A 138 8.93 18.48 -9.36
N LEU A 139 8.80 17.18 -9.63
CA LEU A 139 9.26 16.61 -10.91
C LEU A 139 8.38 17.05 -12.07
N ILE A 140 7.05 17.05 -11.90
CA ILE A 140 6.11 17.47 -12.95
C ILE A 140 6.25 18.97 -13.24
N GLN A 141 6.42 19.78 -12.19
CA GLN A 141 6.67 21.22 -12.32
C GLN A 141 7.95 21.52 -13.12
N ASP A 142 9.05 20.80 -12.86
CA ASP A 142 10.29 20.94 -13.64
C ASP A 142 10.10 20.52 -15.11
N LEU A 143 9.41 19.40 -15.35
CA LEU A 143 9.21 18.87 -16.71
C LEU A 143 8.37 19.81 -17.57
N LEU A 144 7.36 20.45 -16.97
CA LEU A 144 6.46 21.38 -17.65
C LEU A 144 6.88 22.86 -17.50
N ARG A 145 8.01 23.13 -16.83
CA ARG A 145 8.55 24.47 -16.56
C ARG A 145 7.50 25.41 -15.94
N CYS A 146 6.70 24.89 -15.02
CA CYS A 146 5.62 25.63 -14.37
C CYS A 146 5.54 25.22 -12.90
N ASN A 147 5.97 26.11 -12.00
CA ASN A 147 6.09 25.86 -10.56
C ASN A 147 4.77 25.98 -9.77
N THR A 148 3.70 26.48 -10.40
CA THR A 148 2.39 26.63 -9.76
C THR A 148 1.49 25.40 -9.93
N LEU A 149 1.90 24.43 -10.78
CA LEU A 149 1.10 23.25 -11.08
C LEU A 149 0.78 22.43 -9.84
N LYS A 150 -0.46 21.94 -9.80
CA LYS A 150 -0.94 20.96 -8.82
C LYS A 150 -1.22 19.64 -9.48
N ILE A 151 -0.61 18.57 -8.97
CA ILE A 151 -0.79 17.21 -9.51
C ILE A 151 -1.96 16.49 -8.83
N ALA A 152 -2.51 15.50 -9.53
CA ALA A 152 -3.43 14.54 -8.91
C ALA A 152 -2.62 13.35 -8.38
N SER A 153 -2.67 13.09 -7.06
CA SER A 153 -1.90 12.02 -6.44
C SER A 153 -2.67 11.29 -5.35
N ILE A 154 -2.73 9.95 -5.44
CA ILE A 154 -3.20 9.08 -4.36
C ILE A 154 -2.04 8.18 -3.97
N VAL A 155 -1.56 8.32 -2.73
CA VAL A 155 -0.36 7.65 -2.22
C VAL A 155 -0.77 6.50 -1.32
N PHE A 156 -0.18 5.34 -1.56
CA PHE A 156 -0.36 4.11 -0.80
C PHE A 156 0.99 3.70 -0.21
N ILE A 157 1.04 3.37 1.07
CA ILE A 157 2.22 2.76 1.67
C ILE A 157 2.07 1.24 1.82
N HIS A 158 3.03 0.52 1.23
CA HIS A 158 3.23 -0.91 1.43
C HIS A 158 4.53 -1.12 2.22
N THR A 159 4.50 -1.99 3.22
CA THR A 159 5.67 -2.26 4.07
C THR A 159 6.32 -3.61 3.83
N HIS A 160 5.85 -4.38 2.84
CA HIS A 160 6.30 -5.75 2.61
C HIS A 160 6.77 -6.01 1.17
N GLY A 161 7.80 -6.84 1.03
CA GLY A 161 8.16 -7.51 -0.22
C GLY A 161 7.20 -8.66 -0.53
N ARG A 162 7.41 -9.33 -1.67
CA ARG A 162 6.55 -10.46 -2.09
C ARG A 162 6.70 -11.72 -1.23
N ASN A 163 7.86 -11.88 -0.58
CA ASN A 163 8.12 -12.97 0.35
C ASN A 163 7.79 -12.60 1.82
N GLY A 164 7.21 -11.42 2.07
CA GLY A 164 6.88 -10.95 3.42
C GLY A 164 8.04 -10.29 4.17
N SER A 165 9.20 -10.11 3.54
CA SER A 165 10.28 -9.29 4.10
C SER A 165 9.85 -7.83 4.26
N TYR A 166 10.42 -7.13 5.24
CA TYR A 166 10.15 -5.71 5.45
C TYR A 166 10.80 -4.88 4.34
N ASN A 167 9.95 -4.18 3.57
CA ASN A 167 10.35 -3.37 2.43
C ASN A 167 9.35 -2.22 2.24
N PRO A 168 9.46 -1.11 2.98
CA PRO A 168 8.63 0.06 2.77
C PRO A 168 8.80 0.66 1.38
N HIS A 169 7.69 0.89 0.69
CA HIS A 169 7.64 1.56 -0.60
C HIS A 169 6.28 2.21 -0.79
N LEU A 170 6.27 3.32 -1.52
CA LEU A 170 5.09 4.03 -1.90
C LEU A 170 4.65 3.54 -3.27
N HIS A 171 3.39 3.13 -3.38
CA HIS A 171 2.72 3.11 -4.67
C HIS A 171 1.95 4.42 -4.80
N ILE A 172 2.08 5.10 -5.92
CA ILE A 172 1.43 6.38 -6.14
C ILE A 172 0.65 6.30 -7.44
N LEU A 173 -0.66 6.52 -7.34
CA LEU A 173 -1.50 6.76 -8.50
C LEU A 173 -1.34 8.23 -8.88
N LEU A 174 -0.64 8.49 -9.98
CA LEU A 174 -0.28 9.82 -10.46
C LEU A 174 -1.10 10.14 -11.71
N GLY A 175 -1.79 11.29 -11.70
CA GLY A 175 -2.42 11.83 -12.91
C GLY A 175 -1.36 12.25 -13.93
N GLU A 176 -1.64 12.03 -15.22
CA GLU A 176 -0.76 12.30 -16.35
C GLU A 176 -0.59 13.79 -16.66
N GLY A 177 -0.17 14.58 -15.67
CA GLY A 177 -0.02 16.04 -15.79
C GLY A 177 -0.28 16.78 -14.49
N GLY A 178 -0.57 18.08 -14.61
CA GLY A 178 -0.98 18.94 -13.51
C GLY A 178 -1.92 20.04 -13.97
N LEU A 179 -2.74 20.53 -13.05
CA LEU A 179 -3.58 21.71 -13.26
C LEU A 179 -2.78 22.97 -12.90
N ASN A 180 -2.77 23.96 -13.79
CA ASN A 180 -2.36 25.31 -13.43
C ASN A 180 -3.55 26.03 -12.77
N PRO A 181 -3.48 26.39 -11.48
CA PRO A 181 -4.59 27.02 -10.77
C PRO A 181 -4.85 28.48 -11.19
N GLU A 182 -3.92 29.12 -11.90
CA GLU A 182 -4.04 30.50 -12.37
C GLU A 182 -4.75 30.56 -13.72
N THR A 183 -4.44 29.63 -14.62
CA THR A 183 -5.05 29.57 -15.96
C THR A 183 -6.22 28.60 -16.04
N ASN A 184 -6.45 27.79 -15.00
CA ASN A 184 -7.39 26.67 -14.97
C ASN A 184 -7.14 25.62 -16.06
N GLN A 185 -5.94 25.56 -16.64
CA GLN A 185 -5.61 24.63 -17.71
C GLN A 185 -4.92 23.37 -17.19
N TRP A 186 -5.28 22.21 -17.76
CA TRP A 186 -4.56 20.96 -17.54
C TRP A 186 -3.37 20.86 -18.49
N LEU A 187 -2.16 20.73 -17.94
CA LEU A 187 -0.94 20.50 -18.71
C LEU A 187 -0.58 19.01 -18.65
N PRO A 188 -0.72 18.25 -19.75
CA PRO A 188 -0.46 16.82 -19.75
C PRO A 188 1.03 16.49 -19.82
N ILE A 189 1.40 15.33 -19.29
CA ILE A 189 2.70 14.70 -19.58
C ILE A 189 2.50 13.41 -20.38
N SER A 190 3.37 13.16 -21.35
CA SER A 190 3.40 11.89 -22.08
C SER A 190 4.37 10.89 -21.45
N TYR A 191 5.46 11.40 -20.88
CA TYR A 191 6.60 10.63 -20.43
C TYR A 191 7.09 11.09 -19.05
N LEU A 192 7.60 10.14 -18.26
CA LEU A 192 8.19 10.41 -16.94
C LEU A 192 9.62 9.85 -16.94
N PRO A 193 10.67 10.68 -17.04
CA PRO A 193 12.04 10.21 -17.18
C PRO A 193 12.53 9.46 -15.93
N LEU A 194 12.98 8.21 -16.11
CA LEU A 194 13.44 7.36 -14.99
C LEU A 194 14.61 7.98 -14.24
N SER A 195 15.63 8.49 -14.96
CA SER A 195 16.83 9.09 -14.35
C SER A 195 16.48 10.28 -13.47
N ARG A 196 15.68 11.22 -14.00
CA ARG A 196 15.20 12.39 -13.23
C ARG A 196 14.35 11.98 -12.03
N LEU A 197 13.48 10.98 -12.18
CA LEU A 197 12.68 10.46 -11.09
C LEU A 197 13.54 9.89 -9.96
N ARG A 198 14.56 9.08 -10.28
CA ARG A 198 15.44 8.47 -9.28
C ARG A 198 16.26 9.51 -8.52
N LEU A 199 16.85 10.45 -9.24
CA LEU A 199 17.64 11.54 -8.64
C LEU A 199 16.76 12.45 -7.77
N LYS A 200 15.57 12.83 -8.26
CA LYS A 200 14.66 13.67 -7.48
C LYS A 200 14.12 12.93 -6.26
N TRP A 201 13.85 11.63 -6.38
CA TRP A 201 13.48 10.80 -5.23
C TRP A 201 14.60 10.74 -4.19
N GLN A 202 15.84 10.53 -4.62
CA GLN A 202 17.01 10.54 -3.74
C GLN A 202 17.15 11.87 -3.00
N ALA A 203 17.09 12.99 -3.73
CA ALA A 203 17.21 14.33 -3.14
C ALA A 203 16.14 14.60 -2.08
N HIS A 204 14.85 14.37 -2.42
CA HIS A 204 13.74 14.58 -1.49
C HIS A 204 13.81 13.66 -0.27
N LEU A 205 14.15 12.38 -0.46
CA LEU A 205 14.26 11.44 0.64
C LEU A 205 15.44 11.80 1.56
N LEU A 206 16.62 12.11 1.01
CA LEU A 206 17.79 12.47 1.83
C LEU A 206 17.58 13.78 2.57
N HIS A 207 16.96 14.78 1.95
CA HIS A 207 16.58 16.01 2.64
C HIS A 207 15.61 15.75 3.80
N PHE A 208 14.59 14.92 3.57
CA PHE A 208 13.67 14.49 4.63
C PHE A 208 14.40 13.75 5.77
N MET A 209 15.30 12.81 5.44
CA MET A 209 16.06 12.07 6.44
C MET A 209 16.99 12.98 7.25
N ALA A 210 17.65 13.94 6.60
CA ALA A 210 18.46 14.96 7.26
C ALA A 210 17.62 15.78 8.26
N ALA A 211 16.45 16.26 7.83
CA ALA A 211 15.57 17.06 8.68
C ALA A 211 14.99 16.26 9.85
N ARG A 212 14.71 14.97 9.65
CA ARG A 212 13.99 14.15 10.64
C ARG A 212 14.89 13.42 11.62
N ILE A 213 16.08 13.03 11.17
CA ILE A 213 16.97 12.09 11.88
C ILE A 213 18.41 12.63 11.96
N GLY A 214 18.77 13.65 11.19
CA GLY A 214 20.12 14.17 11.08
C GLY A 214 21.03 13.29 10.21
N ASP A 215 22.28 13.72 10.04
CA ASP A 215 23.29 12.92 9.37
C ASP A 215 23.94 11.95 10.36
N LEU A 216 23.40 10.73 10.44
CA LEU A 216 23.91 9.68 11.30
C LEU A 216 25.30 9.21 10.81
N ASN A 217 26.37 9.84 11.30
CA ASN A 217 27.76 9.48 11.00
C ASN A 217 28.12 9.51 9.51
N GLY A 218 27.63 10.50 8.76
CA GLY A 218 27.95 10.63 7.33
C GLY A 218 27.16 9.69 6.41
N ILE A 219 26.16 8.96 6.92
CA ILE A 219 25.36 8.03 6.12
C ILE A 219 24.70 8.72 4.93
N LEU A 220 24.27 9.97 5.08
CA LEU A 220 23.57 10.68 4.01
C LEU A 220 24.53 11.02 2.85
N LYS A 221 25.76 11.43 3.17
CA LYS A 221 26.82 11.65 2.18
C LYS A 221 27.20 10.35 1.48
N ALA A 222 27.47 9.29 2.25
CA ALA A 222 27.81 7.97 1.69
C ALA A 222 26.69 7.43 0.76
N LEU A 223 25.43 7.74 1.05
CA LEU A 223 24.30 7.37 0.19
C LEU A 223 24.19 8.17 -1.09
N TRP A 224 24.69 9.41 -1.14
CA TRP A 224 24.86 10.13 -2.40
C TRP A 224 25.89 9.43 -3.28
N ASP A 225 27.07 9.15 -2.71
CA ASP A 225 28.19 8.55 -3.45
C ASP A 225 27.87 7.13 -3.94
N LYS A 226 27.18 6.33 -3.12
CA LYS A 226 26.82 4.94 -3.44
C LYS A 226 25.71 4.82 -4.48
N HIS A 227 24.88 5.84 -4.66
CA HIS A 227 23.73 5.82 -5.56
C HIS A 227 23.79 6.98 -6.57
N PRO A 228 24.79 7.01 -7.47
CA PRO A 228 24.97 8.11 -8.43
C PRO A 228 23.80 8.24 -9.43
N ASP A 229 23.09 7.13 -9.70
CA ASP A 229 21.92 7.09 -10.57
C ASP A 229 20.58 7.29 -9.83
N GLY A 230 20.65 7.67 -8.55
CA GLY A 230 19.50 7.85 -7.69
C GLY A 230 18.89 6.58 -7.12
N PHE A 231 18.02 6.78 -6.14
CA PHE A 231 17.35 5.68 -5.44
C PHE A 231 16.34 4.97 -6.33
N TYR A 232 16.14 3.68 -6.05
CA TYR A 232 15.20 2.86 -6.82
C TYR A 232 13.79 3.48 -6.85
N ALA A 233 13.37 3.80 -8.06
CA ALA A 233 12.04 4.23 -8.40
C ALA A 233 11.59 3.53 -9.70
N HIS A 234 10.28 3.42 -9.88
CA HIS A 234 9.67 2.84 -11.06
C HIS A 234 8.57 3.78 -11.59
N PRO A 235 8.74 4.40 -12.78
CA PRO A 235 7.82 5.42 -13.30
C PRO A 235 6.48 4.86 -13.79
N GLY A 236 6.39 3.54 -13.91
CA GLY A 236 5.25 2.81 -14.48
C GLY A 236 5.66 2.09 -15.77
N ASN A 237 4.85 1.14 -16.23
CA ASN A 237 5.16 0.31 -17.40
C ASN A 237 4.86 1.01 -18.74
N GLY A 238 4.85 2.34 -18.78
CA GLY A 238 4.36 3.12 -19.94
C GLY A 238 2.85 3.00 -20.23
N LYS A 239 2.15 2.04 -19.61
CA LYS A 239 0.70 1.86 -19.72
C LYS A 239 -0.02 2.94 -18.91
N LYS A 240 -0.43 4.00 -19.60
CA LYS A 240 -1.41 4.95 -19.09
C LYS A 240 -2.74 4.22 -18.94
N VAL A 241 -3.42 4.42 -17.82
CA VAL A 241 -4.73 3.83 -17.56
C VAL A 241 -5.75 4.95 -17.60
N PRO A 242 -6.55 5.05 -18.68
CA PRO A 242 -7.66 6.00 -18.72
C PRO A 242 -8.61 5.73 -17.56
N THR A 243 -9.26 6.78 -17.04
CA THR A 243 -10.22 6.62 -15.95
C THR A 243 -11.35 5.64 -16.33
N LYS A 244 -11.77 5.53 -17.59
CA LYS A 244 -12.75 4.51 -18.01
C LYS A 244 -12.29 3.04 -17.79
N HIS A 245 -10.98 2.80 -17.60
CA HIS A 245 -10.37 1.47 -17.44
C HIS A 245 -9.60 1.28 -16.11
N TYR A 246 -9.85 2.09 -15.08
CA TYR A 246 -9.09 2.09 -13.82
C TYR A 246 -9.13 0.76 -13.04
N ARG A 247 -10.14 -0.10 -13.26
CA ARG A 247 -10.43 -1.27 -12.41
C ARG A 247 -9.25 -2.21 -12.26
N GLY A 248 -8.52 -2.48 -13.36
CA GLY A 248 -7.34 -3.36 -13.32
C GLY A 248 -6.22 -2.82 -12.43
N LEU A 249 -5.92 -1.53 -12.59
CA LEU A 249 -4.88 -0.84 -11.82
C LEU A 249 -5.25 -0.74 -10.33
N LEU A 250 -6.47 -0.31 -10.01
CA LEU A 250 -6.90 -0.22 -8.61
C LEU A 250 -6.98 -1.60 -7.95
N LYS A 251 -7.40 -2.64 -8.68
CA LYS A 251 -7.35 -4.03 -8.17
C LYS A 251 -5.94 -4.47 -7.82
N TYR A 252 -4.94 -4.08 -8.60
CA TYR A 252 -3.54 -4.38 -8.28
C TYR A 252 -3.06 -3.61 -7.04
N LEU A 253 -3.31 -2.30 -6.98
CA LEU A 253 -2.87 -1.43 -5.88
C LEU A 253 -3.54 -1.78 -4.55
N THR A 254 -4.85 -1.99 -4.56
CA THR A 254 -5.63 -2.22 -3.34
C THR A 254 -5.43 -3.60 -2.72
N LYS A 255 -4.94 -4.56 -3.50
CA LYS A 255 -4.75 -5.96 -3.09
C LYS A 255 -3.93 -6.14 -1.81
N TYR A 256 -3.00 -5.23 -1.54
CA TYR A 256 -2.04 -5.32 -0.44
C TYR A 256 -2.29 -4.32 0.71
N LEU A 257 -3.46 -3.66 0.71
CA LEU A 257 -3.81 -2.64 1.71
C LEU A 257 -4.29 -3.16 3.07
N ALA A 258 -4.73 -4.42 3.17
CA ALA A 258 -5.13 -5.00 4.45
C ALA A 258 -4.89 -6.51 4.56
N SER A 259 -4.41 -7.16 3.49
CA SER A 259 -4.10 -8.58 3.54
C SER A 259 -2.69 -8.78 4.10
N PRO A 260 -2.45 -9.82 4.92
CA PRO A 260 -1.10 -10.25 5.25
C PRO A 260 -0.27 -10.49 3.98
N PRO A 261 1.05 -10.24 4.01
CA PRO A 261 1.90 -10.30 2.81
C PRO A 261 1.82 -11.63 2.06
N ILE A 262 1.63 -12.72 2.81
CA ILE A 262 1.50 -14.07 2.28
C ILE A 262 0.04 -14.52 2.42
N GLY A 263 -0.63 -14.67 1.28
CA GLY A 263 -2.00 -15.18 1.25
C GLY A 263 -2.06 -16.66 1.62
N VAL A 264 -3.14 -17.09 2.30
CA VAL A 264 -3.33 -18.48 2.76
C VAL A 264 -3.22 -19.55 1.67
N SER A 265 -3.49 -19.18 0.41
CA SER A 265 -3.35 -20.08 -0.74
C SER A 265 -1.90 -20.37 -1.11
N ARG A 266 -0.95 -19.55 -0.64
CA ARG A 266 0.48 -19.69 -0.89
C ARG A 266 1.18 -20.58 0.12
N ILE A 267 0.57 -20.79 1.28
CA ILE A 267 1.07 -21.73 2.29
C ILE A 267 0.87 -23.14 1.75
N THR A 268 1.96 -23.90 1.65
CA THR A 268 1.95 -25.26 1.13
C THR A 268 1.94 -26.27 2.26
N CYS A 269 2.75 -26.06 3.30
CA CYS A 269 2.87 -26.95 4.45
C CYS A 269 3.03 -26.18 5.76
N VAL A 270 2.58 -26.78 6.86
CA VAL A 270 2.89 -26.39 8.24
C VAL A 270 3.20 -27.70 8.98
N SER A 271 4.45 -27.93 9.35
CA SER A 271 4.89 -29.14 10.06
C SER A 271 6.16 -28.84 10.87
N ASP A 272 6.34 -29.55 11.98
CA ASP A 272 7.60 -29.56 12.76
C ASP A 272 8.05 -28.18 13.26
N GLY A 273 7.12 -27.25 13.49
CA GLY A 273 7.44 -25.86 13.85
C GLY A 273 7.91 -24.98 12.67
N TYR A 274 7.77 -25.45 11.43
CA TYR A 274 8.09 -24.72 10.20
C TYR A 274 6.86 -24.45 9.35
N VAL A 275 6.95 -23.38 8.55
CA VAL A 275 5.95 -22.99 7.54
C VAL A 275 6.63 -22.94 6.19
N SER A 276 6.08 -23.69 5.23
CA SER A 276 6.50 -23.65 3.82
C SER A 276 5.48 -22.88 2.99
N TYR A 277 5.96 -21.99 2.14
CA TYR A 277 5.11 -21.22 1.23
C TYR A 277 5.86 -20.78 -0.03
N TYR A 278 5.13 -20.34 -1.03
CA TYR A 278 5.72 -19.80 -2.26
C TYR A 278 5.40 -18.32 -2.51
N TYR A 279 6.24 -17.65 -3.28
CA TYR A 279 5.99 -16.31 -3.81
C TYR A 279 6.50 -16.17 -5.25
N GLN A 280 6.06 -15.11 -5.93
CA GLN A 280 6.56 -14.79 -7.28
C GLN A 280 7.75 -13.84 -7.17
N SER A 281 8.96 -14.30 -7.45
CA SER A 281 10.16 -13.48 -7.35
C SER A 281 10.19 -12.37 -8.41
N HIS A 282 10.69 -11.19 -8.02
CA HIS A 282 10.93 -10.12 -8.99
C HIS A 282 12.25 -10.30 -9.74
N LYS A 283 13.22 -11.00 -9.11
CA LYS A 283 14.57 -11.22 -9.64
C LYS A 283 14.54 -12.31 -10.71
N SER A 284 14.11 -13.51 -10.35
CA SER A 284 14.05 -14.65 -11.28
C SER A 284 12.83 -14.64 -12.19
N LYS A 285 11.82 -13.82 -11.88
CA LYS A 285 10.47 -13.85 -12.49
C LYS A 285 9.74 -15.20 -12.33
N GLN A 286 10.25 -16.10 -11.49
CA GLN A 286 9.69 -17.43 -11.27
C GLN A 286 8.99 -17.55 -9.91
N ARG A 287 8.29 -18.68 -9.74
CA ARG A 287 7.78 -19.10 -8.43
C ARG A 287 8.93 -19.65 -7.60
N GLU A 288 9.18 -19.04 -6.45
CA GLU A 288 10.19 -19.49 -5.48
C GLU A 288 9.48 -19.99 -4.21
N TYR A 289 10.09 -20.96 -3.53
CA TYR A 289 9.59 -21.58 -2.31
C TYR A 289 10.54 -21.26 -1.15
N GLU A 290 9.96 -20.97 0.01
CA GLU A 290 10.70 -20.78 1.25
C GLU A 290 10.11 -21.70 2.32
N ARG A 291 10.98 -22.27 3.16
CA ARG A 291 10.63 -22.94 4.42
C ARG A 291 11.31 -22.17 5.54
N VAL A 292 10.53 -21.67 6.49
CA VAL A 292 11.03 -20.87 7.63
C VAL A 292 10.40 -21.36 8.92
N GLU A 293 11.04 -21.07 10.04
CA GLU A 293 10.43 -21.29 11.36
C GLU A 293 9.09 -20.55 11.47
N ALA A 294 8.14 -21.13 12.20
CA ALA A 294 6.81 -20.55 12.40
C ALA A 294 6.88 -19.15 13.01
N GLU A 295 7.82 -18.90 13.92
CA GLU A 295 8.03 -17.58 14.53
C GLU A 295 8.56 -16.55 13.53
N VAL A 296 9.45 -16.95 12.61
CA VAL A 296 9.90 -16.10 11.49
C VAL A 296 8.72 -15.77 10.57
N PHE A 297 7.87 -16.76 10.28
CA PHE A 297 6.65 -16.53 9.50
C PHE A 297 5.69 -15.55 10.20
N ILE A 298 5.47 -15.71 11.51
CA ILE A 298 4.66 -14.77 12.32
C ILE A 298 5.25 -13.36 12.23
N GLY A 299 6.57 -13.21 12.44
CA GLY A 299 7.27 -11.92 12.31
C GLY A 299 7.03 -11.25 10.96
N ARG A 300 7.13 -12.03 9.87
CA ARG A 300 6.84 -11.57 8.49
C ARG A 300 5.38 -11.18 8.26
N MET A 301 4.44 -11.58 9.12
CA MET A 301 3.05 -11.14 9.03
C MET A 301 2.81 -9.91 9.90
N VAL A 302 3.23 -9.96 11.18
CA VAL A 302 2.84 -8.96 12.19
C VAL A 302 3.60 -7.65 12.09
N GLN A 303 4.80 -7.64 11.49
CA GLN A 303 5.54 -6.40 11.23
C GLN A 303 4.84 -5.41 10.29
N HIS A 304 3.76 -5.85 9.65
CA HIS A 304 2.92 -5.02 8.78
C HIS A 304 1.61 -4.57 9.44
N ILE A 305 1.40 -4.93 10.72
CA ILE A 305 0.36 -4.35 11.56
C ILE A 305 0.84 -2.96 11.98
N LEU A 306 0.35 -1.94 11.27
CA LEU A 306 0.71 -0.54 11.47
C LEU A 306 0.06 0.03 12.74
N PRO A 307 0.55 1.15 13.27
CA PRO A 307 -0.03 1.79 14.45
C PRO A 307 -1.54 2.02 14.32
N LYS A 308 -2.25 1.92 15.44
CA LYS A 308 -3.71 2.13 15.50
C LYS A 308 -4.07 3.49 14.87
N GLY A 309 -5.06 3.48 13.96
CA GLY A 309 -5.55 4.69 13.29
C GLY A 309 -4.72 5.16 12.10
N PHE A 310 -3.58 4.52 11.79
CA PHE A 310 -2.75 4.89 10.65
C PHE A 310 -3.49 4.70 9.31
N GLN A 311 -3.47 5.74 8.48
CA GLN A 311 -4.09 5.74 7.15
C GLN A 311 -3.07 5.31 6.10
N ARG A 312 -3.26 4.11 5.53
CA ARG A 312 -2.39 3.54 4.48
C ARG A 312 -2.56 4.18 3.11
N ILE A 313 -3.66 4.90 2.92
CA ILE A 313 -4.02 5.61 1.69
C ILE A 313 -4.16 7.08 2.06
N ARG A 314 -3.51 7.96 1.29
CA ARG A 314 -3.64 9.41 1.46
C ARG A 314 -3.84 10.07 0.11
N TYR A 315 -4.66 11.11 0.11
CA TYR A 315 -5.04 11.86 -1.08
C TYR A 315 -4.38 13.23 -1.03
N TYR A 316 -3.58 13.56 -2.04
CA TYR A 316 -2.76 14.78 -2.08
C TYR A 316 -3.01 15.60 -3.35
N GLY A 317 -2.59 16.87 -3.33
CA GLY A 317 -2.81 17.81 -4.42
C GLY A 317 -4.29 17.87 -4.80
N LEU A 318 -4.59 17.68 -6.09
CA LEU A 318 -5.95 17.72 -6.64
C LEU A 318 -6.88 16.63 -6.09
N GLN A 319 -6.34 15.61 -5.43
CA GLN A 319 -7.10 14.52 -4.84
C GLN A 319 -7.53 14.79 -3.38
N ALA A 320 -6.90 15.77 -2.72
CA ALA A 320 -7.27 16.17 -1.36
C ALA A 320 -8.74 16.66 -1.34
N THR A 321 -9.51 16.34 -0.29
CA THR A 321 -10.98 16.47 -0.30
C THR A 321 -11.50 17.85 -0.71
N ALA A 322 -10.96 18.93 -0.15
CA ALA A 322 -11.36 20.29 -0.51
C ALA A 322 -10.93 20.65 -1.94
N SER A 323 -9.70 20.29 -2.31
CA SER A 323 -9.14 20.52 -3.64
C SER A 323 -9.91 19.76 -4.73
N PHE A 324 -10.30 18.51 -4.47
CA PHE A 324 -11.06 17.69 -5.40
C PHE A 324 -12.43 18.31 -5.69
N LYS A 325 -13.15 18.75 -4.65
CA LYS A 325 -14.44 19.43 -4.81
C LYS A 325 -14.32 20.70 -5.65
N LYS A 326 -13.26 21.48 -5.43
CA LYS A 326 -13.01 22.72 -6.17
C LYS A 326 -12.73 22.46 -7.66
N TRP A 327 -11.92 21.44 -7.97
CA TRP A 327 -11.31 21.32 -9.30
C TRP A 327 -11.92 20.26 -10.21
N VAL A 328 -12.71 19.31 -9.69
CA VAL A 328 -13.20 18.17 -10.48
C VAL A 328 -13.99 18.61 -11.73
N GLU A 329 -14.88 19.60 -11.61
CA GLU A 329 -15.68 20.09 -12.74
C GLU A 329 -14.85 20.88 -13.75
N ILE A 330 -13.90 21.68 -13.25
CA ILE A 330 -12.98 22.46 -14.09
C ILE A 330 -12.10 21.52 -14.92
N ILE A 331 -11.49 20.54 -14.25
CA ILE A 331 -10.64 19.54 -14.90
C ILE A 331 -11.45 18.69 -15.88
N ALA A 332 -12.70 18.31 -15.56
CA ALA A 332 -13.53 17.56 -16.47
C ALA A 332 -13.77 18.30 -17.80
N LYS A 333 -13.87 19.64 -17.77
CA LYS A 333 -14.02 20.49 -18.97
C LYS A 333 -12.71 20.65 -19.74
N THR A 334 -11.57 20.78 -19.05
CA THR A 334 -10.29 21.10 -19.71
C THR A 334 -9.43 19.90 -20.06
N ALA A 335 -9.62 18.76 -19.39
CA ALA A 335 -8.95 17.50 -19.69
C ALA A 335 -9.77 16.60 -20.63
N GLY A 336 -11.08 16.89 -20.79
CA GLY A 336 -12.06 16.07 -21.50
C GLY A 336 -11.83 15.90 -23.00
N ASP A 337 -11.20 16.87 -23.67
CA ASP A 337 -11.06 16.89 -25.13
C ASP A 337 -9.74 16.28 -25.65
N LEU A 338 -8.88 15.74 -24.77
CA LEU A 338 -7.53 15.26 -25.15
C LEU A 338 -7.39 13.73 -25.26
N VAL A 339 -8.49 12.96 -25.14
CA VAL A 339 -8.42 11.48 -25.18
C VAL A 339 -8.77 10.89 -26.54
N ASP A 340 -9.52 11.59 -27.39
CA ASP A 340 -9.84 11.10 -28.75
C ASP A 340 -8.79 11.48 -29.81
N GLY A 341 -7.82 12.34 -29.48
CA GLY A 341 -6.74 12.78 -30.39
C GLY A 341 -5.37 12.10 -30.19
N MET A 342 -5.23 11.14 -29.26
CA MET A 342 -3.94 10.47 -28.99
C MET A 342 -4.01 8.94 -29.14
N ILE A 343 -5.03 8.47 -29.86
CA ILE A 343 -5.14 7.10 -30.38
C ILE A 343 -5.50 7.21 -31.87
N SER A 344 -4.62 7.82 -32.67
CA SER A 344 -4.53 7.61 -34.12
C SER A 344 -3.09 7.39 -34.51
#